data_AF-W9NET2-F1
#
_entry.id   AF-W9NET2-F1
#
_cell.length_a   1.000
_cell.length_b   1.000
_cell.length_c   1.000
_cell.angle_alpha   90.00
_cell.angle_beta   90.00
_cell.angle_gamma   90.00
#
_symmetry.space_group_name_H-M   'P 1'
#
loop_
_entity.id
_entity.type
_entity.pdbx_description
1 polymer ?
#
loop_
_entity_poly.entity_id
_entity_poly.type
_entity_poly.pdbx_seq_one_letter_code
_entity_poly.pdbx_strand_id
1 'polypeptide(L)'
;MNSLPPQQWYSSQEDLIRDLNIWAAIGGYKFITRRSTTESSGRLTVTYACNRFRTGCQFSIVAKEEWSGNWLLKHRTEARFCQHNHEPQRKPQDKRQDETQDEPHDEAQARPQNKRQDKEHGKGQDKQQDGRQDKPQDKLAKRLPTCSKCHIQGHRRGAGSCPLRYRSSP
;
A
#
# COMPACT_ATOMS: atom_id res chain seq x y z
N MET A 1 -8.61 -21.15 -5.27
CA MET A 1 -7.58 -20.86 -4.24
C MET A 1 -8.26 -20.08 -3.12
N ASN A 2 -8.57 -20.73 -2.01
CA ASN A 2 -9.29 -20.13 -0.88
C ASN A 2 -8.35 -19.91 0.31
N SER A 3 -7.15 -19.41 0.02
CA SER A 3 -6.16 -19.08 1.05
C SER A 3 -6.57 -17.79 1.75
N LEU A 4 -6.32 -17.71 3.06
CA LEU A 4 -6.45 -16.48 3.83
C LEU A 4 -5.07 -15.78 3.93
N PRO A 5 -5.02 -14.44 4.12
CA PRO A 5 -3.75 -13.75 4.36
C PRO A 5 -3.15 -14.23 5.69
N PRO A 6 -1.82 -14.28 5.85
CA PRO A 6 -1.21 -14.68 7.12
C PRO A 6 -1.64 -13.74 8.25
N GLN A 7 -2.02 -14.31 9.41
CA GLN A 7 -2.22 -13.53 10.63
C GLN A 7 -0.85 -13.29 11.27
N GLN A 8 -0.36 -12.06 11.19
CA GLN A 8 0.96 -11.68 11.69
C GLN A 8 0.97 -10.27 12.26
N TRP A 9 2.06 -9.97 12.95
CA TRP A 9 2.37 -8.65 13.50
C TRP A 9 3.11 -7.79 12.47
N TYR A 10 2.86 -6.49 12.50
CA TYR A 10 3.49 -5.48 11.68
C TYR A 10 3.87 -4.27 12.54
N SER A 11 4.97 -3.60 12.23
CA SER A 11 5.45 -2.43 13.00
C SER A 11 4.73 -1.12 12.67
N SER A 12 3.88 -1.11 11.63
CA SER A 12 3.09 0.05 11.21
C SER A 12 1.79 -0.36 10.52
N GLN A 13 0.85 0.57 10.40
CA GLN A 13 -0.39 0.35 9.64
C GLN A 13 -0.10 0.28 8.12
N GLU A 14 0.86 1.08 7.67
CA GLU A 14 1.30 1.24 6.28
C GLU A 14 1.90 -0.04 5.72
N ASP A 15 2.75 -0.72 6.50
CA ASP A 15 3.38 -1.97 6.09
C ASP A 15 2.36 -3.11 6.06
N LEU A 16 1.44 -3.16 7.03
CA LEU A 16 0.32 -4.11 7.04
C LEU A 16 -0.56 -3.96 5.79
N ILE A 17 -0.98 -2.74 5.45
CA ILE A 17 -1.86 -2.55 4.29
C ILE A 17 -1.11 -2.69 2.95
N ARG A 18 0.22 -2.52 2.93
CA ARG A 18 1.05 -2.82 1.77
C ARG A 18 1.13 -4.33 1.55
N ASP A 19 1.57 -5.08 2.55
CA ASP A 19 1.74 -6.54 2.46
C ASP A 19 0.42 -7.26 2.17
N LEU A 20 -0.66 -6.87 2.87
CA LEU A 20 -2.02 -7.36 2.59
C LEU A 20 -2.44 -7.16 1.13
N ASN A 21 -2.12 -6.00 0.53
CA ASN A 21 -2.47 -5.74 -0.86
C ASN A 21 -1.52 -6.44 -1.85
N ILE A 22 -0.26 -6.70 -1.49
CA ILE A 22 0.64 -7.56 -2.29
C ILE A 22 0.07 -8.99 -2.32
N TRP A 23 -0.23 -9.56 -1.15
CA TRP A 23 -0.88 -10.87 -1.02
C TRP A 23 -2.18 -10.94 -1.82
N ALA A 24 -3.06 -9.94 -1.68
CA ALA A 24 -4.31 -9.89 -2.42
C ALA A 24 -4.10 -9.79 -3.94
N ALA A 25 -3.12 -8.98 -4.38
CA ALA A 25 -2.82 -8.78 -5.80
C ALA A 25 -2.26 -10.06 -6.46
N ILE A 26 -1.58 -10.94 -5.73
CA ILE A 26 -1.20 -12.28 -6.25
C ILE A 26 -2.48 -13.01 -6.70
N GLY A 27 -3.49 -13.09 -5.83
CA GLY A 27 -4.81 -13.65 -6.11
C GLY A 27 -5.75 -12.80 -6.99
N GLY A 28 -5.30 -11.66 -7.52
CA GLY A 28 -6.13 -10.73 -8.33
C GLY A 28 -7.21 -9.99 -7.53
N TYR A 29 -7.03 -9.86 -6.22
CA TYR A 29 -7.88 -9.12 -5.30
C TYR A 29 -7.24 -7.80 -4.85
N LYS A 30 -8.02 -6.95 -4.17
CA LYS A 30 -7.55 -5.71 -3.54
C LYS A 30 -8.40 -5.39 -2.32
N PHE A 31 -7.76 -4.94 -1.25
CA PHE A 31 -8.42 -4.45 -0.04
C PHE A 31 -8.49 -2.93 0.00
N ILE A 32 -9.56 -2.42 0.62
CA ILE A 32 -9.75 -1.00 0.93
C ILE A 32 -10.11 -0.83 2.41
N THR A 33 -9.70 0.28 3.00
CA THR A 33 -10.14 0.67 4.35
C THR A 33 -11.64 0.98 4.32
N ARG A 34 -12.47 0.13 4.95
CA ARG A 34 -13.93 0.32 4.99
C ARG A 34 -14.38 1.10 6.21
N ARG A 35 -13.78 0.82 7.37
CA ARG A 35 -14.09 1.45 8.65
C ARG A 35 -12.81 1.50 9.48
N SER A 36 -12.60 2.62 10.14
CA SER A 36 -11.67 2.75 11.26
C SER A 36 -12.49 3.10 12.50
N THR A 37 -12.18 2.48 13.63
CA THR A 37 -12.88 2.67 14.90
C THR A 37 -11.84 2.84 16.00
N THR A 38 -11.83 4.00 16.66
CA THR A 38 -11.08 4.17 17.91
C THR A 38 -11.85 3.48 19.03
N GLU A 39 -11.22 2.52 19.70
CA GLU A 39 -11.77 1.85 20.88
C GLU A 39 -11.73 2.81 22.09
N SER A 40 -12.47 2.51 23.16
CA SER A 40 -12.46 3.31 24.40
C SER A 40 -11.08 3.39 25.07
N SER A 41 -10.17 2.48 24.72
CA SER A 41 -8.76 2.47 25.11
C SER A 41 -7.89 3.47 24.33
N GLY A 42 -8.43 4.16 23.32
CA GLY A 42 -7.69 5.02 22.40
C GLY A 42 -7.04 4.29 21.22
N ARG A 43 -6.98 2.94 21.26
CA ARG A 43 -6.41 2.09 20.19
C ARG A 43 -7.29 2.07 18.95
N LEU A 44 -6.69 1.92 17.77
CA LEU A 44 -7.40 1.85 16.50
C LEU A 44 -7.68 0.40 16.04
N THR A 45 -8.94 0.10 15.75
CA THR A 45 -9.38 -1.13 15.08
C THR A 45 -9.88 -0.80 13.67
N VAL A 46 -9.24 -1.39 12.66
CA VAL A 46 -9.47 -1.05 11.24
C VAL A 46 -9.99 -2.28 10.49
N THR A 47 -11.13 -2.12 9.80
CA THR A 47 -11.71 -3.15 8.94
C THR A 47 -11.32 -2.89 7.48
N TYR A 48 -10.53 -3.81 6.93
CA TYR A 48 -10.22 -3.85 5.51
C TYR A 48 -11.22 -4.77 4.80
N ALA A 49 -11.85 -4.29 3.73
CA ALA A 49 -12.82 -5.06 2.95
C ALA A 49 -12.39 -5.18 1.49
N CYS A 50 -12.89 -6.20 0.79
CA CYS A 50 -12.64 -6.32 -0.65
C CYS A 50 -13.17 -5.11 -1.42
N ASN A 51 -12.36 -4.57 -2.33
CA ASN A 51 -12.74 -3.46 -3.22
C ASN A 51 -13.96 -3.79 -4.13
N ARG A 52 -14.27 -5.08 -4.32
CA ARG A 52 -15.43 -5.55 -5.10
C ARG A 52 -16.73 -5.61 -4.29
N PHE A 53 -16.86 -4.85 -3.20
CA PHE A 53 -18.09 -4.79 -2.37
C PHE A 53 -19.40 -4.57 -3.17
N ARG A 54 -19.32 -3.96 -4.37
CA ARG A 54 -20.46 -3.82 -5.30
C ARG A 54 -21.02 -5.15 -5.83
N THR A 55 -20.26 -6.25 -5.78
CA THR A 55 -20.75 -7.61 -6.09
C THR A 55 -21.40 -8.30 -4.90
N GLY A 56 -21.67 -7.57 -3.80
CA GLY A 56 -22.11 -8.16 -2.53
C GLY A 56 -20.99 -8.89 -1.77
N CYS A 57 -19.73 -8.74 -2.20
CA CYS A 57 -18.58 -9.38 -1.56
C CYS A 57 -18.43 -8.91 -0.11
N GLN A 58 -18.54 -9.85 0.83
CA GLN A 58 -18.43 -9.57 2.26
C GLN A 58 -17.01 -9.79 2.82
N PHE A 59 -16.07 -10.32 2.03
CA PHE A 59 -14.69 -10.58 2.47
C PHE A 59 -14.11 -9.36 3.18
N SER A 60 -13.83 -9.52 4.46
CA SER A 60 -13.31 -8.46 5.32
C SER A 60 -12.48 -9.04 6.47
N ILE A 61 -11.36 -8.37 6.73
CA ILE A 61 -10.42 -8.71 7.80
C ILE A 61 -10.21 -7.49 8.70
N VAL A 62 -9.69 -7.73 9.90
CA VAL A 62 -9.55 -6.70 10.92
C VAL A 62 -8.08 -6.58 11.30
N ALA A 63 -7.55 -5.37 11.25
CA ALA A 63 -6.28 -5.04 11.88
C ALA A 63 -6.56 -4.35 13.22
N LYS A 64 -5.81 -4.70 14.26
CA LYS A 64 -5.88 -4.08 15.58
C LYS A 64 -4.54 -3.46 15.94
N GLU A 65 -4.56 -2.23 16.40
CA GLU A 65 -3.43 -1.54 17.01
C GLU A 65 -3.23 -1.96 18.47
N GLU A 66 -1.97 -2.14 18.86
CA GLU A 66 -1.52 -2.33 20.24
C GLU A 66 -0.76 -1.10 20.74
N TRP A 67 -0.60 -0.98 22.08
CA TRP A 67 0.01 0.20 22.73
C TRP A 67 1.38 0.61 22.18
N SER A 68 2.17 -0.34 21.66
CA SER A 68 3.49 -0.10 21.08
C SER A 68 3.47 0.49 19.67
N GLY A 69 2.29 0.77 19.09
CA GLY A 69 2.13 1.10 17.67
C GLY A 69 2.22 -0.11 16.72
N ASN A 70 2.35 -1.32 17.28
CA ASN A 70 2.34 -2.57 16.53
C ASN A 70 0.90 -2.93 16.10
N TRP A 71 0.79 -3.57 14.94
CA TRP A 71 -0.48 -3.91 14.31
C TRP A 71 -0.60 -5.43 14.11
N LEU A 72 -1.73 -6.00 14.53
CA LEU A 72 -2.03 -7.41 14.36
C LEU A 72 -3.14 -7.62 13.34
N LEU A 73 -2.84 -8.33 12.26
CA LEU A 73 -3.83 -8.73 11.26
C LEU A 73 -4.58 -9.98 11.74
N LYS A 74 -5.92 -9.89 11.80
CA LYS A 74 -6.82 -10.95 12.25
C LYS A 74 -7.92 -11.24 11.24
N HIS A 75 -8.24 -12.53 11.08
CA HIS A 75 -9.43 -12.95 10.35
C HIS A 75 -10.69 -12.69 11.18
N ARG A 76 -11.85 -12.65 10.52
CA ARG A 76 -13.14 -12.59 11.20
C ARG A 76 -13.72 -14.00 11.28
N THR A 77 -14.43 -14.31 12.37
CA THR A 77 -14.85 -15.67 12.72
C THR A 77 -15.87 -16.29 11.75
N GLU A 78 -16.63 -15.47 11.01
CA GLU A 78 -17.67 -15.96 10.11
C GLU A 78 -17.14 -16.18 8.68
N ALA A 79 -17.38 -17.36 8.12
CA ALA A 79 -16.91 -17.77 6.79
C ALA A 79 -17.26 -16.76 5.67
N ARG A 80 -18.40 -16.04 5.77
CA ARG A 80 -18.82 -15.00 4.82
C ARG A 80 -17.82 -13.83 4.68
N PHE A 81 -16.95 -13.63 5.68
CA PHE A 81 -15.91 -12.60 5.66
C PHE A 81 -14.54 -13.14 5.20
N CYS A 82 -14.46 -14.44 4.94
CA CYS A 82 -13.25 -15.18 4.58
C CYS A 82 -13.30 -15.76 3.16
N GLN A 83 -14.38 -15.51 2.40
CA GLN A 83 -14.56 -16.02 1.04
C GLN A 83 -14.98 -14.91 0.07
N HIS A 84 -14.37 -14.88 -1.12
CA HIS A 84 -14.76 -14.01 -2.22
C HIS A 84 -15.93 -14.64 -2.98
N ASN A 85 -16.95 -13.85 -3.31
CA ASN A 85 -18.12 -14.28 -4.08
C ASN A 85 -18.05 -13.90 -5.57
N HIS A 86 -16.87 -13.53 -6.06
CA HIS A 86 -16.63 -13.03 -7.40
C HIS A 86 -15.27 -13.52 -7.90
N GLU A 87 -15.12 -13.64 -9.22
CA GLU A 87 -13.84 -13.96 -9.85
C GLU A 87 -12.78 -12.87 -9.54
N PRO A 88 -11.50 -13.23 -9.43
CA PRO A 88 -10.38 -12.29 -9.45
C PRO A 88 -10.47 -11.24 -10.57
N GLN A 89 -9.87 -10.07 -10.35
CA GLN A 89 -9.64 -9.14 -11.44
C GLN A 89 -8.61 -9.76 -12.40
N ARG A 90 -9.03 -9.99 -13.65
CA ARG A 90 -8.10 -10.35 -14.73
C ARG A 90 -7.06 -9.25 -14.85
N LYS A 91 -5.81 -9.59 -14.53
CA LYS A 91 -4.65 -8.76 -14.85
C LYS A 91 -4.58 -8.65 -16.37
N PRO A 92 -4.11 -7.52 -16.95
CA PRO A 92 -3.71 -7.51 -18.35
C PRO A 92 -2.75 -8.68 -18.57
N GLN A 93 -3.14 -9.61 -19.44
CA GLN A 93 -2.30 -10.75 -19.76
C GLN A 93 -1.08 -10.23 -20.49
N ASP A 94 0.11 -10.44 -19.92
CA ASP A 94 1.35 -10.26 -20.65
C ASP A 94 1.30 -11.23 -21.83
N LYS A 95 1.26 -10.69 -23.06
CA LYS A 95 1.28 -11.47 -24.30
C LYS A 95 2.71 -11.95 -24.55
N ARG A 96 3.20 -12.85 -23.71
CA ARG A 96 4.38 -13.66 -24.01
C ARG A 96 3.87 -14.95 -24.63
N GLN A 97 4.22 -15.11 -25.89
CA GLN A 97 3.63 -16.11 -26.77
C GLN A 97 3.89 -17.53 -26.26
N ASP A 98 2.83 -18.33 -26.35
CA ASP A 98 2.96 -19.72 -26.72
C ASP A 98 3.63 -19.79 -28.10
N GLU A 99 4.92 -20.15 -28.12
CA GLU A 99 5.57 -20.76 -29.27
C GLU A 99 6.28 -22.01 -28.78
N THR A 100 5.52 -23.10 -28.79
CA THR A 100 6.06 -24.45 -28.63
C THR A 100 6.83 -24.82 -29.90
N GLN A 101 8.14 -25.07 -29.81
CA GLN A 101 8.92 -25.73 -30.86
C GLN A 101 9.75 -26.86 -30.26
N ASP A 102 9.51 -28.07 -30.77
CA ASP A 102 10.28 -29.29 -30.56
C ASP A 102 11.77 -29.10 -30.96
N GLU A 103 12.68 -29.60 -30.10
CA GLU A 103 13.86 -30.45 -30.36
C GLU A 103 14.84 -30.17 -31.56
N PRO A 104 16.11 -30.65 -31.52
CA PRO A 104 16.77 -31.44 -30.47
C PRO A 104 18.06 -30.80 -29.91
N HIS A 105 18.54 -31.39 -28.82
CA HIS A 105 19.81 -31.06 -28.15
C HIS A 105 20.98 -31.88 -28.73
N ASP A 106 22.04 -31.22 -29.21
CA ASP A 106 23.28 -31.88 -29.64
C ASP A 106 24.54 -31.28 -28.99
N GLU A 107 25.59 -32.09 -28.90
CA GLU A 107 26.68 -31.99 -27.93
C GLU A 107 27.95 -31.30 -28.49
N ALA A 108 28.58 -30.39 -27.73
CA ALA A 108 30.04 -30.22 -27.79
C ALA A 108 30.65 -29.43 -26.60
N GLN A 109 31.48 -30.14 -25.85
CA GLN A 109 32.32 -29.71 -24.75
C GLN A 109 33.47 -28.78 -25.20
N ALA A 110 33.89 -27.80 -24.38
CA ALA A 110 35.33 -27.56 -24.06
C ALA A 110 35.56 -26.37 -23.10
N ARG A 111 36.48 -26.56 -22.15
CA ARG A 111 37.08 -25.55 -21.26
C ARG A 111 38.59 -25.55 -21.51
N PRO A 112 39.27 -24.39 -21.53
CA PRO A 112 40.39 -24.26 -20.59
C PRO A 112 40.53 -22.87 -19.95
N GLN A 113 41.39 -22.80 -18.92
CA GLN A 113 41.66 -21.62 -18.09
C GLN A 113 42.82 -20.80 -18.65
N ASN A 114 42.84 -19.49 -18.37
CA ASN A 114 44.06 -18.89 -17.80
C ASN A 114 43.77 -17.67 -16.90
N LYS A 115 44.81 -17.26 -16.15
CA LYS A 115 44.79 -16.50 -14.90
C LYS A 115 45.83 -15.38 -14.95
N ARG A 116 45.53 -14.18 -14.42
CA ARG A 116 46.41 -13.09 -13.94
C ARG A 116 45.52 -11.88 -13.56
N GLN A 117 45.76 -11.02 -12.57
CA GLN A 117 46.19 -11.13 -11.15
C GLN A 117 46.87 -9.81 -10.66
N ASP A 118 46.53 -9.46 -9.41
CA ASP A 118 46.38 -8.14 -8.76
C ASP A 118 46.36 -8.34 -7.20
N LYS A 119 46.54 -7.42 -6.24
CA LYS A 119 47.17 -6.06 -6.12
C LYS A 119 46.52 -4.86 -6.85
N GLU A 120 46.28 -3.68 -6.26
CA GLU A 120 46.59 -3.07 -4.92
C GLU A 120 45.31 -2.41 -4.32
N HIS A 121 44.95 -2.55 -3.04
CA HIS A 121 45.47 -1.88 -1.82
C HIS A 121 45.45 -0.34 -1.77
N GLY A 122 44.55 0.20 -0.93
CA GLY A 122 44.53 1.60 -0.45
C GLY A 122 43.70 1.74 0.83
N LYS A 123 44.26 2.37 1.88
CA LYS A 123 43.66 2.49 3.23
C LYS A 123 42.92 3.83 3.42
N GLY A 124 42.00 3.90 4.39
CA GLY A 124 42.01 5.04 5.33
C GLY A 124 40.68 5.71 5.75
N GLN A 125 40.28 5.42 6.99
CA GLN A 125 39.86 6.38 8.04
C GLN A 125 38.48 7.07 8.04
N ASP A 126 38.01 7.18 9.28
CA ASP A 126 36.87 7.89 9.85
C ASP A 126 36.67 9.34 9.38
N LYS A 127 35.40 9.75 9.22
CA LYS A 127 34.77 10.62 10.24
C LYS A 127 33.25 10.79 10.12
N GLN A 128 32.66 10.96 11.29
CA GLN A 128 31.28 11.37 11.58
C GLN A 128 30.95 12.78 11.06
N GLN A 129 29.72 12.99 10.61
CA GLN A 129 29.09 14.31 10.61
C GLN A 129 27.55 14.24 10.61
N ASP A 130 26.94 14.97 11.54
CA ASP A 130 25.50 15.18 11.63
C ASP A 130 24.96 15.95 10.42
N GLY A 131 23.78 15.53 9.96
CA GLY A 131 23.09 16.14 8.81
C GLY A 131 21.58 16.15 8.98
N ARG A 132 21.05 17.09 9.76
CA ARG A 132 19.62 17.44 9.68
C ARG A 132 19.32 17.99 8.28
N GLN A 133 18.73 17.17 7.43
CA GLN A 133 18.21 17.62 6.14
C GLN A 133 16.69 17.46 6.12
N ASP A 134 16.01 18.59 6.36
CA ASP A 134 14.60 18.75 6.02
C ASP A 134 14.45 18.47 4.52
N LYS A 135 13.78 17.36 4.18
CA LYS A 135 13.53 16.99 2.80
C LYS A 135 12.09 17.38 2.46
N PRO A 136 11.88 18.30 1.49
CA PRO A 136 10.58 18.89 1.26
C PRO A 136 9.56 17.81 0.93
N GLN A 137 8.45 17.83 1.65
CA GLN A 137 7.31 16.98 1.34
C GLN A 137 6.77 17.38 -0.04
N ASP A 138 6.89 16.49 -1.03
CA ASP A 138 6.13 16.55 -2.27
C ASP A 138 4.64 16.36 -1.96
N LYS A 139 4.04 17.42 -1.42
CA LYS A 139 2.60 17.50 -1.25
C LYS A 139 2.03 17.75 -2.63
N LEU A 140 1.58 16.68 -3.29
CA LEU A 140 0.58 16.70 -4.35
C LEU A 140 -0.31 17.94 -4.18
N ALA A 141 -0.18 18.89 -5.11
CA ALA A 141 -0.64 20.27 -4.95
C ALA A 141 -2.18 20.33 -4.88
N LYS A 142 -2.71 20.06 -3.69
CA LYS A 142 -4.13 20.14 -3.35
C LYS A 142 -4.53 21.61 -3.42
N ARG A 143 -5.04 22.01 -4.60
CA ARG A 143 -5.56 23.35 -4.87
C ARG A 143 -6.31 23.88 -3.65
N LEU A 144 -5.85 25.01 -3.11
CA LEU A 144 -6.46 25.62 -1.94
C LEU A 144 -7.96 25.83 -2.20
N PRO A 145 -8.84 25.51 -1.23
CA PRO A 145 -10.26 25.61 -1.45
C PRO A 145 -10.65 27.05 -1.78
N THR A 146 -11.43 27.23 -2.85
CA THR A 146 -12.06 28.51 -3.17
C THR A 146 -13.35 28.67 -2.38
N CYS A 147 -13.58 29.86 -1.84
CA CYS A 147 -14.80 30.17 -1.14
C CYS A 147 -15.90 30.53 -2.14
N SER A 148 -16.94 29.71 -2.26
CA SER A 148 -18.09 29.97 -3.14
C SER A 148 -19.06 31.06 -2.65
N LYS A 149 -18.55 32.08 -1.93
CA LYS A 149 -19.24 33.34 -1.61
C LYS A 149 -18.40 34.57 -1.95
N CYS A 150 -17.07 34.53 -1.78
CA CYS A 150 -16.16 35.63 -2.13
C CYS A 150 -15.09 35.28 -3.19
N HIS A 151 -15.07 34.03 -3.68
CA HIS A 151 -14.13 33.45 -4.65
C HIS A 151 -12.63 33.47 -4.28
N ILE A 152 -12.27 33.95 -3.09
CA ILE A 152 -10.91 33.92 -2.53
C ILE A 152 -10.49 32.47 -2.23
N GLN A 153 -9.22 32.14 -2.50
CA GLN A 153 -8.59 30.86 -2.17
C GLN A 153 -8.17 30.78 -0.70
N GLY A 154 -8.14 29.57 -0.13
CA GLY A 154 -7.67 29.28 1.23
C GLY A 154 -8.77 29.01 2.24
N HIS A 155 -10.05 29.15 1.89
CA HIS A 155 -11.17 28.80 2.78
C HIS A 155 -12.43 28.37 2.00
N ARG A 156 -13.37 27.69 2.66
CA ARG A 156 -14.68 27.31 2.10
C ARG A 156 -15.79 28.25 2.58
N ARG A 157 -16.91 28.29 1.85
CA ARG A 157 -18.13 29.02 2.25
C ARG A 157 -18.54 28.62 3.67
N GLY A 158 -18.78 29.61 4.53
CA GLY A 158 -19.16 29.42 5.94
C GLY A 158 -18.02 29.47 6.94
N ALA A 159 -16.75 29.38 6.51
CA ALA A 159 -15.59 29.57 7.38
C ALA A 159 -15.56 31.00 7.98
N GLY A 160 -15.10 31.11 9.22
CA GLY A 160 -14.94 32.40 9.92
C GLY A 160 -14.01 33.39 9.21
N SER A 161 -13.07 32.88 8.41
CA SER A 161 -12.13 33.65 7.58
C SER A 161 -12.75 34.24 6.29
N CYS A 162 -14.04 34.05 6.03
CA CYS A 162 -14.69 34.65 4.86
C CYS A 162 -15.09 36.11 5.13
N PRO A 163 -14.54 37.11 4.42
CA PRO A 163 -14.88 38.52 4.64
C PRO A 163 -16.34 38.84 4.31
N LEU A 164 -16.99 38.03 3.46
CA LEU A 164 -18.40 38.15 3.13
C LEU A 164 -19.31 37.25 3.99
N ARG A 165 -18.82 36.68 5.11
CA ARG A 165 -19.63 35.78 5.96
C ARG A 165 -20.94 36.44 6.39
N TYR A 166 -20.87 37.60 7.02
CA TYR A 166 -22.00 38.33 7.61
C TYR A 166 -22.70 39.32 6.67
N ARG A 167 -22.19 39.51 5.44
CA ARG A 167 -22.90 40.32 4.45
C ARG A 167 -24.04 39.48 3.87
N SER A 168 -25.25 39.72 4.35
CA SER A 168 -26.48 39.44 3.60
C SER A 168 -26.54 40.39 2.40
N SER A 169 -27.00 39.90 1.26
CA SER A 169 -27.42 40.82 0.18
C SER A 169 -28.70 41.54 0.63
N PRO A 170 -28.92 42.80 0.22
CA PRO A 170 -30.25 43.39 0.24
C PRO A 170 -31.18 42.65 -0.74
#